data_AF-A0A251T6D0-F1
#
_entry.id   AF-A0A251T6D0-F1
#
_cell.length_a   1.000
_cell.length_b   1.000
_cell.length_c   1.000
_cell.angle_alpha   90.00
_cell.angle_beta   90.00
_cell.angle_gamma   90.00
#
_symmetry.space_group_name_H-M   'P 1'
#
loop_
_entity.id
_entity.type
_entity.pdbx_description
1 polymer ?
#
loop_
_entity_poly.entity_id
_entity_poly.type
_entity_poly.pdbx_seq_one_letter_code
_entity_poly.pdbx_strand_id
1 'polypeptide(L)'
;MATRVAVSIIIPYISAKRKGIHITNLTRTACFLSEACDLVFDAASRGKQFLIVGTKNKEADSIAWAAIRARCHYVNKKWLGGMLTNWSTTETRLHKFRDLRTEQKTGGSAVFRKEIRL
;
A
#
# COMPACT_ATOMS: atom_id res chain seq x y z
N MET A 1 11.78 -0.25 25.48
CA MET A 1 12.95 -0.87 24.80
C MET A 1 12.97 -0.62 23.29
N ALA A 2 11.85 -0.80 22.56
CA ALA A 2 11.75 -0.60 21.11
C ALA A 2 12.19 0.80 20.58
N THR A 3 11.89 1.87 21.32
CA THR A 3 12.21 3.25 20.90
C THR A 3 13.71 3.55 20.89
N ARG A 4 14.52 2.89 21.74
CA ARG A 4 15.98 3.08 21.77
C ARG A 4 16.68 2.41 20.59
N VAL A 5 16.21 1.25 20.17
CA VAL A 5 16.78 0.49 19.04
C VAL A 5 16.41 1.12 17.71
N ALA A 6 15.15 1.53 17.53
CA ALA A 6 14.70 2.16 16.29
C ALA A 6 15.43 3.48 16.01
N VAL A 7 15.69 4.29 17.05
CA VAL A 7 16.48 5.53 16.91
C VAL A 7 17.88 5.21 16.41
N SER A 8 18.54 4.17 16.93
CA SER A 8 19.91 3.79 16.52
C SER A 8 20.07 3.59 15.00
N ILE A 9 19.08 2.95 14.38
CA ILE A 9 19.09 2.66 12.93
C ILE A 9 18.86 3.93 12.10
N ILE A 10 18.07 4.87 12.59
CA ILE A 10 17.71 6.09 11.85
C ILE A 10 18.66 7.28 12.08
N ILE A 11 19.55 7.21 13.08
CA ILE A 11 20.60 8.22 13.34
C ILE A 11 21.26 8.75 12.07
N PRO A 12 21.73 7.91 11.10
CA PRO A 12 22.39 8.43 9.90
C PRO A 12 21.49 9.31 9.00
N TYR A 13 20.16 9.27 9.17
CA TYR A 13 19.23 10.08 8.38
C TYR A 13 18.77 11.36 9.10
N ILE A 14 19.21 11.57 10.35
CA ILE A 14 18.86 12.73 11.16
C ILE A 14 19.96 13.79 11.02
N SER A 15 19.58 15.03 10.68
CA SER A 15 20.51 16.16 10.60
C SER A 15 20.69 16.88 11.93
N ALA A 16 19.60 17.06 12.68
CA ALA A 16 19.59 17.77 13.95
C ALA A 16 18.42 17.33 14.84
N LYS A 17 18.46 17.73 16.11
CA LYS A 17 17.36 17.56 17.06
C LYS A 17 17.03 18.90 17.69
N ARG A 18 15.76 19.32 17.62
CA ARG A 18 15.28 20.57 18.23
C ARG A 18 14.05 20.28 19.09
N LYS A 19 14.05 20.72 20.35
CA LYS A 19 12.93 20.53 21.30
C LYS A 19 12.42 19.08 21.36
N GLY A 20 13.33 18.10 21.30
CA GLY A 20 12.96 16.68 21.33
C GLY A 20 12.54 16.07 19.99
N ILE A 21 12.33 16.88 18.95
CA ILE A 21 11.93 16.43 17.60
C ILE A 21 13.19 16.26 16.74
N HIS A 22 13.28 15.11 16.07
CA HIS A 22 14.36 14.85 15.11
C HIS A 22 14.03 15.49 13.76
N ILE A 23 15.02 16.15 13.17
CA ILE A 23 14.94 16.78 11.86
C ILE A 23 15.64 15.87 10.86
N THR A 24 14.92 15.45 9.82
CA THR A 24 15.46 14.60 8.77
C THR A 24 16.40 15.38 7.84
N ASN A 25 17.46 14.74 7.37
CA ASN A 25 18.38 15.33 6.41
C ASN A 25 17.76 15.38 4.99
N LEU A 26 17.34 16.57 4.58
CA LEU A 26 16.71 16.79 3.27
C LEU A 26 17.65 16.56 2.08
N THR A 27 18.95 16.82 2.21
CA THR A 27 19.95 16.56 1.16
C THR A 27 20.04 15.06 0.87
N ARG A 28 20.06 14.23 1.92
CA ARG A 28 20.01 12.77 1.76
C ARG A 28 18.68 12.31 1.20
N THR A 29 17.56 12.86 1.70
CA THR A 29 16.23 12.52 1.18
C THR A 29 16.09 12.84 -0.31
N ALA A 30 16.59 13.99 -0.77
CA ALA A 30 16.55 14.36 -2.18
C ALA A 30 17.37 13.41 -3.06
N CYS A 31 18.58 13.03 -2.60
CA CYS A 31 19.43 12.07 -3.30
C CYS A 31 18.74 10.71 -3.46
N PHE A 32 18.24 10.13 -2.35
CA PHE A 32 17.54 8.84 -2.39
C PHE A 32 16.22 8.90 -3.16
N LEU A 33 15.52 10.04 -3.13
CA LEU A 33 14.30 10.22 -3.92
C LEU A 33 14.61 10.21 -5.42
N SER A 34 15.71 10.83 -5.85
CA SER A 34 16.14 10.80 -7.25
C SER A 34 16.43 9.37 -7.70
N GLU A 35 17.23 8.64 -6.93
CA GLU A 35 17.57 7.24 -7.23
C GLU A 35 16.33 6.34 -7.28
N ALA A 36 15.40 6.51 -6.34
CA ALA A 36 14.14 5.78 -6.35
C ALA A 36 13.28 6.10 -7.59
N CYS A 37 13.22 7.37 -8.01
CA CYS A 37 12.51 7.77 -9.22
C CYS A 37 13.13 7.14 -10.47
N ASP A 38 14.47 7.10 -10.57
CA ASP A 38 15.17 6.50 -11.70
C ASP A 38 14.89 4.99 -11.80
N LEU A 39 14.90 4.28 -10.66
CA LEU A 39 14.57 2.86 -10.60
C LEU A 39 13.11 2.59 -10.97
N VAL A 40 12.18 3.42 -10.48
CA VAL A 40 10.75 3.31 -10.82
C VAL A 40 10.54 3.58 -12.30
N PHE A 41 11.25 4.55 -12.88
CA PHE A 41 11.18 4.89 -14.29
C PHE A 41 11.68 3.73 -15.17
N ASP A 42 12.83 3.14 -14.86
CA ASP A 42 13.36 1.96 -15.58
C ASP A 42 12.45 0.74 -15.41
N ALA A 43 11.87 0.51 -14.22
CA ALA A 43 10.90 -0.56 -14.02
C ALA A 43 9.63 -0.34 -14.86
N ALA A 44 9.16 0.90 -14.97
CA ALA A 44 7.97 1.26 -15.74
C ALA A 44 8.21 1.16 -17.25
N SER A 45 9.38 1.58 -17.74
CA SER A 45 9.75 1.46 -19.15
C SER A 45 9.80 0.00 -19.61
N ARG A 46 10.14 -0.92 -18.70
CA ARG A 46 10.10 -2.38 -18.91
C ARG A 46 8.72 -3.00 -18.74
N GLY A 47 7.67 -2.22 -18.48
CA GLY A 47 6.29 -2.70 -18.34
C GLY A 47 6.00 -3.47 -17.05
N LYS A 48 6.83 -3.32 -16.01
CA LYS A 48 6.57 -3.96 -14.71
C LYS A 48 5.32 -3.37 -14.05
N GLN A 49 4.68 -4.18 -13.20
CA GLN A 49 3.49 -3.79 -12.45
C GLN A 49 3.88 -3.21 -11.09
N PHE A 50 3.12 -2.21 -10.64
CA PHE A 50 3.37 -1.51 -9.37
C PHE A 50 2.21 -1.69 -8.40
N LEU A 51 2.56 -1.83 -7.12
CA LEU A 51 1.61 -1.90 -6.01
C LEU A 51 1.94 -0.80 -4.99
N ILE A 52 1.01 0.14 -4.79
CA ILE A 52 1.14 1.21 -3.81
C ILE A 52 0.37 0.83 -2.55
N VAL A 53 1.03 0.85 -1.39
CA VAL A 53 0.45 0.40 -0.13
C VAL A 53 0.48 1.52 0.90
N GLY A 54 -0.66 1.75 1.53
CA GLY A 54 -0.70 2.48 2.79
C GLY A 54 -2.09 2.50 3.38
N THR A 55 -2.16 1.98 4.59
CA THR A 55 -3.40 1.56 5.25
C THR A 55 -3.88 2.57 6.30
N LYS A 56 -3.13 3.65 6.48
CA LYS A 56 -3.40 4.66 7.50
C LYS A 56 -4.54 5.57 7.03
N ASN A 57 -5.50 5.81 7.92
CA ASN A 57 -6.73 6.54 7.58
C ASN A 57 -6.49 7.89 6.90
N LYS A 58 -5.47 8.66 7.32
CA LYS A 58 -5.14 9.98 6.74
C LYS A 58 -4.52 9.92 5.35
N GLU A 59 -3.95 8.79 4.97
CA GLU A 59 -3.17 8.61 3.73
C GLU A 59 -3.92 7.73 2.71
N ALA A 60 -4.94 7.00 3.15
CA ALA A 60 -5.69 6.03 2.34
C ALA A 60 -6.30 6.63 1.06
N ASP A 61 -6.85 7.84 1.14
CA ASP A 61 -7.47 8.50 0.00
C ASP A 61 -6.42 9.05 -0.97
N SER A 62 -5.33 9.63 -0.45
CA SER A 62 -4.20 10.10 -1.25
C SER A 62 -3.55 8.97 -2.04
N ILE A 63 -3.43 7.79 -1.42
CA ILE A 63 -2.85 6.60 -2.06
C ILE A 63 -3.74 6.06 -3.17
N ALA A 64 -5.05 5.95 -2.91
CA ALA A 64 -6.00 5.53 -3.94
C ALA A 64 -5.98 6.50 -5.12
N TRP A 65 -5.99 7.81 -4.85
CA TRP A 65 -5.93 8.83 -5.88
C TRP A 65 -4.64 8.78 -6.70
N ALA A 66 -3.49 8.65 -6.05
CA ALA A 66 -2.19 8.56 -6.72
C ALA A 66 -2.11 7.30 -7.61
N ALA A 67 -2.56 6.15 -7.10
CA ALA A 67 -2.55 4.90 -7.84
C ALA A 67 -3.49 4.92 -9.06
N ILE A 68 -4.69 5.50 -8.92
CA ILE A 68 -5.63 5.66 -10.04
C ILE A 68 -5.03 6.56 -11.13
N ARG A 69 -4.40 7.67 -10.73
CA ARG A 69 -3.71 8.57 -11.68
C ARG A 69 -2.56 7.89 -12.42
N ALA A 70 -1.78 7.09 -11.69
CA ALA A 70 -0.66 6.33 -12.24
C ALA A 70 -1.09 5.04 -12.97
N ARG A 71 -2.38 4.67 -12.92
CA ARG A 71 -2.91 3.39 -13.41
C ARG A 71 -2.22 2.15 -12.80
N CYS A 72 -1.88 2.24 -11.52
CA CYS A 72 -1.22 1.18 -10.76
C CYS A 72 -2.19 0.49 -9.78
N HIS A 73 -1.80 -0.68 -9.26
CA HIS A 73 -2.56 -1.35 -8.20
C HIS A 73 -2.31 -0.70 -6.83
N TYR A 74 -3.28 -0.78 -5.92
CA TYR A 74 -3.12 -0.23 -4.57
C TYR A 74 -3.84 -1.01 -3.48
N VAL A 75 -3.37 -0.85 -2.25
CA VAL A 75 -4.05 -1.28 -1.02
C VAL A 75 -4.11 -0.11 -0.04
N ASN A 76 -5.31 0.42 0.18
CA ASN A 76 -5.55 1.56 1.07
C ASN A 76 -6.39 1.25 2.32
N LYS A 77 -6.89 0.01 2.44
CA LYS A 77 -7.66 -0.46 3.61
C LYS A 77 -6.80 -1.39 4.45
N LYS A 78 -7.21 -2.63 4.65
CA LYS A 78 -6.45 -3.62 5.43
C LYS A 78 -5.51 -4.40 4.51
N TRP A 79 -4.22 -4.42 4.85
CA TRP A 79 -3.28 -5.37 4.25
C TRP A 79 -3.47 -6.74 4.90
N LEU A 80 -3.85 -7.73 4.12
CA LEU A 80 -3.98 -9.10 4.61
C LEU A 80 -2.61 -9.78 4.57
N GLY A 81 -2.21 -10.39 5.68
CA GLY A 81 -1.00 -11.21 5.71
C GLY A 81 -1.11 -12.33 4.66
N GLY A 82 -0.04 -12.55 3.90
CA GLY A 82 -0.01 -13.58 2.86
C GLY A 82 -0.47 -13.14 1.47
N MET A 83 -0.86 -11.88 1.25
CA MET A 83 -1.31 -11.42 -0.07
C MET A 83 -0.28 -11.61 -1.19
N LEU A 84 1.01 -11.44 -0.88
CA LEU A 84 2.10 -11.63 -1.85
C LEU A 84 2.76 -13.00 -1.73
N THR A 85 2.82 -13.58 -0.53
CA THR A 85 3.57 -14.81 -0.27
C THR A 85 2.73 -16.08 -0.44
N ASN A 86 1.40 -15.99 -0.31
CA ASN A 86 0.45 -17.08 -0.54
C ASN A 86 -0.52 -16.70 -1.67
N TRP A 87 0.01 -16.73 -2.89
CA TRP A 87 -0.74 -16.34 -4.08
C TRP A 87 -1.91 -17.28 -4.38
N SER A 88 -1.75 -18.60 -4.25
CA SER A 88 -2.82 -19.58 -4.56
C SER A 88 -4.10 -19.33 -3.74
N THR A 89 -3.96 -19.00 -2.46
CA THR A 89 -5.10 -18.66 -1.61
C THR A 89 -5.70 -17.31 -1.98
N THR A 90 -4.84 -16.33 -2.30
CA THR A 90 -5.27 -14.97 -2.70
C THR A 90 -6.03 -15.00 -4.01
N GLU A 91 -5.55 -15.76 -4.99
CA GLU A 91 -6.18 -15.99 -6.29
C GLU A 91 -7.55 -16.66 -6.13
N THR A 92 -7.65 -17.72 -5.33
CA THR A 92 -8.93 -18.38 -5.05
C THR A 92 -9.95 -17.40 -4.48
N ARG A 93 -9.53 -16.50 -3.57
CA ARG A 93 -10.40 -15.46 -3.01
C ARG A 93 -10.79 -14.41 -4.05
N LEU A 94 -9.87 -14.07 -4.96
CA LEU A 94 -10.15 -13.14 -6.06
C LEU A 94 -11.16 -13.71 -7.05
N HIS A 95 -11.08 -15.01 -7.37
CA HIS A 95 -12.08 -15.70 -8.19
C HIS A 95 -13.46 -15.64 -7.54
N LYS A 96 -13.58 -16.07 -6.28
CA LYS A 96 -14.84 -15.97 -5.52
C LYS A 96 -15.40 -14.55 -5.50
N PHE A 97 -14.55 -13.53 -5.36
CA PHE A 97 -14.97 -12.14 -5.41
C PHE A 97 -15.54 -11.74 -6.79
N ARG A 98 -14.94 -12.21 -7.89
CA ARG A 98 -15.42 -11.97 -9.26
C ARG A 98 -16.77 -12.64 -9.51
N ASP A 99 -16.96 -13.86 -9.01
CA ASP A 99 -18.22 -14.60 -9.11
C ASP A 99 -19.34 -13.86 -8.37
N LEU A 100 -19.11 -13.49 -7.10
CA LEU A 100 -20.04 -12.70 -6.30
C LEU A 100 -20.36 -11.32 -6.91
N ARG A 101 -19.41 -10.71 -7.62
CA ARG A 101 -19.64 -9.43 -8.31
C ARG A 101 -20.49 -9.61 -9.57
N THR A 102 -20.41 -10.77 -10.22
CA THR A 102 -21.21 -11.11 -11.41
C THR A 102 -22.64 -11.46 -11.03
N GLU A 103 -22.82 -12.23 -9.96
CA GLU A 103 -24.14 -12.56 -9.39
C GLU A 103 -24.92 -11.31 -8.96
N GLN A 104 -24.25 -10.37 -8.28
CA GLN A 104 -24.86 -9.09 -7.90
C GLN A 104 -25.31 -8.25 -9.09
N LYS A 105 -24.54 -8.23 -10.19
CA LYS A 105 -24.90 -7.49 -11.41
C LYS A 105 -26.06 -8.12 -12.17
N THR A 106 -26.22 -9.44 -12.07
CA THR A 106 -27.25 -10.21 -12.80
C THR A 106 -28.60 -10.20 -12.06
N GLY A 107 -28.73 -9.45 -10.96
CA GLY A 107 -29.99 -9.32 -10.22
C GLY A 107 -30.25 -10.44 -9.21
N GLY A 108 -29.22 -11.19 -8.80
CA GLY A 108 -29.29 -12.20 -7.74
C GLY A 108 -29.48 -11.61 -6.33
N SER A 109 -30.44 -10.71 -6.14
CA SER A 109 -30.75 -10.06 -4.87
C SER A 109 -31.84 -10.77 -4.06
N ALA A 110 -32.07 -12.07 -4.32
CA ALA A 110 -33.08 -12.85 -3.60
C ALA A 110 -32.51 -13.82 -2.53
N VAL A 111 -31.19 -14.06 -2.51
CA VAL A 111 -30.58 -15.09 -1.63
C VAL A 111 -29.64 -14.52 -0.56
N PHE A 112 -29.50 -13.20 -0.43
CA PHE A 112 -28.86 -12.60 0.76
C PHE A 112 -29.84 -12.61 1.95
N ARG A 113 -30.16 -13.83 2.40
CA ARG A 113 -30.96 -14.12 3.60
C ARG A 113 -30.21 -13.54 4.80
N LYS A 114 -30.71 -12.39 5.29
CA LYS A 114 -30.74 -11.79 6.66
C LYS A 114 -29.68 -12.11 7.75
N GLU A 115 -28.61 -12.84 7.49
CA GLU A 115 -27.73 -13.37 8.53
C GLU A 115 -26.32 -12.73 8.57
N ILE A 116 -25.98 -11.92 7.57
CA ILE A 116 -24.71 -11.18 7.51
C ILE A 116 -24.97 -9.67 7.54
N ARG A 117 -25.71 -9.23 8.56
CA ARG A 117 -25.80 -7.81 8.94
C ARG A 117 -25.70 -7.71 10.46
N LEU A 118 -24.52 -8.05 10.97
CA LEU A 118 -24.01 -7.62 12.27
C LEU A 118 -22.68 -6.91 12.03
#